data_AF-A0AAJ0A4X1-F1
#
_entry.id   AF-A0AAJ0A4X1-F1
#
_cell.length_a   1.000
_cell.length_b   1.000
_cell.length_c   1.000
_cell.angle_alpha   90.00
_cell.angle_beta   90.00
_cell.angle_gamma   90.00
#
_symmetry.space_group_name_H-M   'P 1'
#
loop_
_entity.id
_entity.type
_entity.pdbx_description
1 polymer ?
#
loop_
_entity_poly.entity_id
_entity_poly.type
_entity_poly.pdbx_seq_one_letter_code
_entity_poly.pdbx_strand_id
1 'polypeptide(L)'
;MTQSQPLRDEEAIRPDEQTPLLRNGAGQGDGSVSETHRVDPRIARRLYLSHFLSTWNSRMFEFGAVLYLATIFPGTLLPMSLYALTRGLSALVFAPTVGQYIDNNDRLKVVRASIVFQRLAVSASCVVFYIFFIGLPLGDYGRPGLLAFLSIMACVEKLYSIVNMVSVEKDWVVVIAKGDIEALAVLNAQIRRIDLLCKLLGPLFIALIDGFSTKAAIIVNFSMNIASVVAEYYAIANIYNDDPELQEPKSKRTPVSETPLASMNPGSKVLSYVKRSASDFKFYFGHRAFLPSFACSLLYLTVLSFGGQMVTYLVASGYNTTYIGIARTISVVFEVLATWVAPWLVGRIGQVRAGLWMSNCQVLPLIGGLVAFWVFMPKPLISATSLVIGVIISRLGLRGFDLCTQIIAQEEVEAESRGRFSTVEAAWQNAFELLSYMATIIFFRPLQFNWPALVSVAAVTSASLAYTLFVWQRRGHLIHFEKFGL
;
A
#
# COMPACT_ATOMS: atom_id res chain seq x y z
N MET A 1 40.61 61.57 -25.47
CA MET A 1 40.04 61.91 -24.15
C MET A 1 38.66 61.30 -24.16
N THR A 2 38.34 60.24 -23.43
CA THR A 2 38.57 60.03 -21.99
C THR A 2 38.57 58.51 -21.69
N GLN A 3 39.34 58.11 -20.67
CA GLN A 3 39.47 56.75 -20.13
C GLN A 3 38.19 56.24 -19.44
N SER A 4 38.01 54.93 -19.42
CA SER A 4 37.38 54.20 -18.29
C SER A 4 37.80 52.73 -18.25
N GLN A 5 38.08 52.29 -17.02
CA GLN A 5 38.71 51.04 -16.54
C GLN A 5 37.73 49.83 -16.43
N PRO A 6 38.18 48.63 -16.01
CA PRO A 6 37.71 47.34 -16.55
C PRO A 6 36.61 46.62 -15.75
N LEU A 7 35.93 45.69 -16.44
CA LEU A 7 35.00 44.70 -15.91
C LEU A 7 35.74 43.60 -15.13
N ARG A 8 35.34 43.37 -13.88
CA ARG A 8 35.60 42.16 -13.08
C ARG A 8 34.30 41.73 -12.38
N ASP A 9 34.12 40.42 -12.35
CA ASP A 9 33.28 39.62 -11.45
C ASP A 9 31.75 39.73 -11.61
N GLU A 10 31.20 38.86 -12.47
CA GLU A 10 29.76 38.54 -12.53
C GLU A 10 29.56 37.10 -12.02
N GLU A 11 29.63 36.95 -10.69
CA GLU A 11 29.23 35.76 -9.93
C GLU A 11 28.28 36.22 -8.81
N ALA A 12 27.25 35.41 -8.51
CA ALA A 12 26.07 35.67 -7.67
C ALA A 12 24.92 36.38 -8.44
N ILE A 13 23.73 35.81 -8.60
CA ILE A 13 22.80 35.39 -7.55
C ILE A 13 21.90 34.25 -8.07
N ARG A 14 21.96 33.08 -7.44
CA ARG A 14 20.90 32.06 -7.47
C ARG A 14 20.03 32.28 -6.23
N PRO A 15 18.68 32.38 -6.32
CA PRO A 15 17.85 32.38 -5.13
C PRO A 15 17.68 30.95 -4.59
N ASP A 16 18.06 30.77 -3.33
CA ASP A 16 17.87 29.57 -2.52
C ASP A 16 16.37 29.32 -2.28
N GLU A 17 15.93 28.09 -2.56
CA GLU A 17 14.64 27.54 -2.15
C GLU A 17 14.67 27.20 -0.65
N GLN A 18 14.27 28.14 0.21
CA GLN A 18 13.75 27.84 1.55
C GLN A 18 13.06 29.10 2.12
N THR A 19 11.81 29.30 1.74
CA THR A 19 10.94 30.29 2.40
C THR A 19 9.48 29.85 2.24
N PRO A 20 8.76 29.49 3.32
CA PRO A 20 7.32 29.27 3.22
C PRO A 20 6.62 30.62 3.02
N LEU A 21 6.04 30.79 1.84
CA LEU A 21 5.14 31.89 1.50
C LEU A 21 3.87 31.79 2.34
N LEU A 22 3.70 32.67 3.33
CA LEU A 22 2.41 33.22 3.76
C LEU A 22 2.68 34.38 4.75
N ARG A 23 2.80 35.61 4.23
CA ARG A 23 2.63 36.83 5.02
C ARG A 23 1.84 37.83 4.20
N ASN A 24 0.57 38.02 4.58
CA ASN A 24 -0.11 39.31 4.47
C ASN A 24 -1.37 39.30 5.33
N GLY A 25 -1.36 40.18 6.34
CA GLY A 25 -2.36 40.32 7.37
C GLY A 25 -1.75 41.10 8.54
N ALA A 26 -1.30 42.33 8.28
CA ALA A 26 -0.81 43.22 9.32
C ALA A 26 -2.00 43.66 10.19
N GLY A 27 -2.07 43.08 11.39
CA GLY A 27 -2.87 43.55 12.52
C GLY A 27 -2.00 43.48 13.77
N GLN A 28 -1.59 44.63 14.27
CA GLN A 28 -0.80 44.82 15.49
C GLN A 28 -1.56 44.29 16.71
N GLY A 29 -0.95 43.40 17.49
CA GLY A 29 -1.47 42.93 18.77
C GLY A 29 -0.48 41.96 19.44
N ASP A 30 0.11 42.43 20.54
CA ASP A 30 0.91 41.79 21.59
C ASP A 30 1.62 40.45 21.35
N GLY A 31 2.92 40.46 21.67
CA GLY A 31 3.78 39.30 21.70
C GLY A 31 3.36 38.27 22.74
N SER A 32 2.62 37.26 22.30
CA SER A 32 2.72 35.91 22.85
C SER A 32 3.82 35.18 22.07
N VAL A 33 4.91 34.83 22.76
CA VAL A 33 5.84 33.79 22.30
C VAL A 33 4.99 32.61 21.85
N SER A 34 5.10 32.21 20.58
CA SER A 34 4.47 30.99 20.08
C SER A 34 5.09 29.82 20.83
N GLU A 35 4.51 29.42 21.97
CA GLU A 35 4.82 28.15 22.59
C GLU A 35 4.58 27.09 21.51
N THR A 36 5.64 26.39 21.13
CA THR A 36 5.51 25.22 20.25
C THR A 36 4.58 24.25 20.95
N HIS A 37 3.40 24.02 20.37
CA HIS A 37 2.37 23.19 21.00
C HIS A 37 2.86 21.74 20.97
N ARG A 38 3.39 21.28 22.10
CA ARG A 38 3.82 19.90 22.26
C ARG A 38 2.63 19.09 22.74
N VAL A 39 2.20 18.14 21.90
CA VAL A 39 1.18 17.13 22.25
C VAL A 39 1.55 16.48 23.59
N ASP A 40 0.56 16.30 24.48
CA ASP A 40 0.77 15.65 25.77
C ASP A 40 1.44 14.28 25.55
N PRO A 41 2.62 14.03 26.15
CA PRO A 41 3.35 12.77 25.98
C PRO A 41 2.55 11.54 26.40
N ARG A 42 1.56 11.68 27.30
CA ARG A 42 0.67 10.58 27.70
C ARG A 42 -0.29 10.21 26.57
N ILE A 43 -0.90 11.20 25.92
CA ILE A 43 -1.81 11.02 24.79
C ILE A 43 -1.03 10.40 23.62
N ALA A 44 0.14 10.98 23.29
CA ALA A 44 1.00 10.47 22.23
C ALA A 44 1.42 9.02 22.47
N ARG A 45 1.88 8.67 23.68
CA ARG A 45 2.28 7.29 24.01
C ARG A 45 1.12 6.31 23.92
N ARG A 46 -0.07 6.69 24.38
CA ARG A 46 -1.28 5.85 24.29
C ARG A 46 -1.69 5.65 22.84
N LEU A 47 -1.66 6.70 22.03
CA LEU A 47 -1.92 6.65 20.59
C LEU A 47 -0.95 5.71 19.89
N TYR A 48 0.35 5.86 20.14
CA TYR A 48 1.39 5.00 19.56
C TYR A 48 1.26 3.54 20.00
N LEU A 49 0.97 3.28 21.27
CA LEU A 49 0.76 1.92 21.76
C LEU A 49 -0.48 1.27 21.12
N SER A 50 -1.57 2.02 21.04
CA SER A 50 -2.80 1.55 20.40
C SER A 50 -2.59 1.29 18.89
N HIS A 51 -1.91 2.20 18.20
CA HIS A 51 -1.57 2.04 16.78
C HIS A 51 -0.63 0.85 16.57
N PHE A 52 0.40 0.70 17.40
CA PHE A 52 1.31 -0.44 17.36
C PHE A 52 0.56 -1.76 17.52
N LEU A 53 -0.26 -1.91 18.55
CA LEU A 53 -1.06 -3.12 18.77
C LEU A 53 -1.97 -3.39 17.58
N SER A 54 -2.63 -2.35 17.05
CA SER A 54 -3.54 -2.48 15.93
C SER A 54 -2.84 -2.99 14.67
N THR A 55 -1.77 -2.29 14.27
CA THR A 55 -0.99 -2.59 13.07
C THR A 55 -0.23 -3.91 13.20
N TRP A 56 0.34 -4.21 14.37
CA TRP A 56 1.01 -5.48 14.64
C TRP A 56 0.07 -6.67 14.41
N ASN A 57 -1.11 -6.66 15.04
CA ASN A 57 -2.10 -7.73 14.90
C ASN A 57 -2.59 -7.86 13.46
N SER A 58 -2.87 -6.73 12.79
CA SER A 58 -3.34 -6.74 11.39
C SER A 58 -2.28 -7.34 10.45
N ARG A 59 -1.01 -6.94 10.57
CA ARG A 59 0.08 -7.46 9.72
C ARG A 59 0.41 -8.92 9.99
N MET A 60 0.34 -9.34 11.26
CA MET A 60 0.48 -10.74 11.63
C MET A 60 -0.64 -11.60 11.05
N PHE A 61 -1.90 -11.16 11.17
CA PHE A 61 -3.02 -11.93 10.64
C PHE A 61 -3.03 -11.96 9.11
N GLU A 62 -2.77 -10.83 8.45
CA GLU A 62 -2.72 -10.74 6.99
C GLU A 62 -1.72 -11.75 6.40
N PHE A 63 -0.52 -11.88 6.99
CA PHE A 63 0.44 -12.88 6.53
C PHE A 63 0.16 -14.28 7.06
N GLY A 64 -0.30 -14.41 8.30
CA GLY A 64 -0.67 -15.69 8.90
C GLY A 64 -1.73 -16.40 8.08
N ALA A 65 -2.81 -15.69 7.68
CA ALA A 65 -3.86 -16.23 6.83
C ALA A 65 -3.33 -16.79 5.50
N VAL A 66 -2.32 -16.12 4.91
CA VAL A 66 -1.63 -16.61 3.70
C VAL A 66 -0.90 -17.93 3.97
N LEU A 67 -0.14 -18.02 5.06
CA LEU A 67 0.57 -19.24 5.44
C LEU A 67 -0.41 -20.39 5.76
N TYR A 68 -1.47 -20.10 6.52
CA TYR A 68 -2.47 -21.10 6.91
C TYR A 68 -3.21 -21.64 5.69
N LEU A 69 -3.65 -20.78 4.76
CA LEU A 69 -4.28 -21.25 3.52
C LEU A 69 -3.33 -22.09 2.67
N ALA A 70 -2.06 -21.70 2.61
CA ALA A 70 -1.04 -22.43 1.88
C ALA A 70 -0.75 -23.82 2.48
N THR A 71 -0.76 -23.96 3.81
CA THR A 71 -0.52 -25.23 4.49
C THR A 71 -1.76 -26.12 4.55
N ILE A 72 -2.96 -25.54 4.66
CA ILE A 72 -4.24 -26.27 4.69
C ILE A 72 -4.61 -26.83 3.31
N PHE A 73 -4.36 -26.08 2.23
CA PHE A 73 -4.68 -26.49 0.85
C PHE A 73 -3.41 -26.67 0.02
N PRO A 74 -2.54 -27.64 0.36
CA PRO A 74 -1.33 -27.89 -0.41
C PRO A 74 -1.71 -28.35 -1.83
N GLY A 75 -1.02 -27.81 -2.83
CA GLY A 75 -1.22 -28.24 -4.23
C GLY A 75 -2.26 -27.45 -5.02
N THR A 76 -2.84 -26.38 -4.46
CA THR A 76 -3.70 -25.46 -5.21
C THR A 76 -3.54 -24.01 -4.76
N LEU A 77 -3.58 -23.09 -5.73
CA LEU A 77 -3.59 -21.64 -5.51
C LEU A 77 -5.02 -21.09 -5.39
N LEU A 78 -6.03 -21.91 -5.69
CA LEU A 78 -7.42 -21.45 -5.85
C LEU A 78 -8.01 -20.83 -4.58
N PRO A 79 -7.98 -21.49 -3.39
CA PRO A 79 -8.60 -20.94 -2.18
C PRO A 79 -7.94 -19.62 -1.76
N MET A 80 -6.61 -19.54 -1.85
CA MET A 80 -5.85 -18.33 -1.54
C MET A 80 -6.20 -17.19 -2.52
N SER A 81 -6.31 -17.50 -3.81
CA SER A 81 -6.62 -16.49 -4.84
C SER A 81 -8.04 -15.97 -4.71
N LEU A 82 -9.03 -16.85 -4.42
CA LEU A 82 -10.41 -16.45 -4.15
C LEU A 82 -10.52 -15.61 -2.87
N TYR A 83 -9.82 -16.01 -1.80
CA TYR A 83 -9.73 -15.25 -0.56
C TYR A 83 -9.18 -13.84 -0.81
N ALA A 84 -8.05 -13.72 -1.54
CA ALA A 84 -7.44 -12.44 -1.84
C ALA A 84 -8.29 -11.58 -2.79
N LEU A 85 -8.89 -12.18 -3.82
CA LEU A 85 -9.78 -11.51 -4.77
C LEU A 85 -11.00 -10.92 -4.08
N THR A 86 -11.71 -11.72 -3.27
CA THR A 86 -12.93 -11.27 -2.56
C THR A 86 -12.60 -10.17 -1.56
N ARG A 87 -11.51 -10.33 -0.80
CA ARG A 87 -11.01 -9.31 0.12
C ARG A 87 -10.69 -7.99 -0.60
N GLY A 88 -9.95 -8.03 -1.71
CA GLY A 88 -9.61 -6.84 -2.51
C GLY A 88 -10.83 -6.18 -3.13
N LEU A 89 -11.72 -6.99 -3.74
CA LEU A 89 -12.95 -6.51 -4.35
C LEU A 89 -13.88 -5.85 -3.33
N SER A 90 -13.98 -6.38 -2.12
CA SER A 90 -14.79 -5.77 -1.05
C SER A 90 -14.28 -4.37 -0.69
N ALA A 91 -12.96 -4.18 -0.58
CA ALA A 91 -12.37 -2.89 -0.29
C ALA A 91 -12.67 -1.87 -1.39
N LEU A 92 -12.66 -2.30 -2.66
CA LEU A 92 -12.98 -1.46 -3.80
C LEU A 92 -14.47 -1.08 -3.84
N VAL A 93 -15.37 -2.06 -3.71
CA VAL A 93 -16.82 -1.86 -3.81
C VAL A 93 -17.36 -1.03 -2.66
N PHE A 94 -16.88 -1.25 -1.43
CA PHE A 94 -17.38 -0.57 -0.24
C PHE A 94 -16.57 0.67 0.17
N ALA A 95 -15.56 1.09 -0.59
CA ALA A 95 -14.76 2.29 -0.28
C ALA A 95 -15.62 3.56 -0.05
N PRO A 96 -16.63 3.88 -0.88
CA PRO A 96 -17.49 5.05 -0.64
C PRO A 96 -18.32 4.91 0.64
N THR A 97 -18.86 3.72 0.90
CA THR A 97 -19.66 3.43 2.10
C THR A 97 -18.82 3.55 3.36
N VAL A 98 -17.58 3.08 3.33
CA VAL A 98 -16.61 3.24 4.43
C VAL A 98 -16.33 4.72 4.71
N GLY A 99 -16.11 5.54 3.66
CA GLY A 99 -15.91 6.98 3.82
C GLY A 99 -17.12 7.67 4.45
N GLN A 100 -18.33 7.42 3.93
CA GLN A 100 -19.57 7.97 4.50
C GLN A 100 -19.81 7.51 5.94
N TYR A 101 -19.48 6.27 6.28
CA TYR A 101 -19.59 5.75 7.64
C TYR A 101 -18.65 6.49 8.60
N ILE A 102 -17.42 6.79 8.18
CA ILE A 102 -16.44 7.53 8.99
C ILE A 102 -16.89 8.98 9.20
N ASP A 103 -17.43 9.63 8.18
CA ASP A 103 -17.77 11.06 8.22
C ASP A 103 -19.08 11.35 8.98
N ASN A 104 -20.05 10.42 8.92
CA ASN A 104 -21.39 10.64 9.48
C ASN A 104 -21.54 10.23 10.96
N ASN A 105 -20.58 9.51 11.53
CA ASN A 105 -20.67 8.95 12.87
C ASN A 105 -19.65 9.57 13.83
N ASP A 106 -19.93 9.45 15.14
CA ASP A 106 -19.04 9.93 16.19
C ASP A 106 -17.67 9.23 16.11
N ARG A 107 -16.60 10.02 16.23
CA ARG A 107 -15.20 9.56 16.16
C ARG A 107 -14.94 8.34 17.03
N LEU A 108 -15.36 8.37 18.30
CA LEU A 108 -15.15 7.27 19.24
C LEU A 108 -15.90 6.00 18.84
N LYS A 109 -17.16 6.13 18.38
CA LYS A 109 -17.98 4.98 17.98
C LYS A 109 -17.39 4.30 16.75
N VAL A 110 -16.95 5.09 15.77
CA VAL A 110 -16.31 4.59 14.54
C VAL A 110 -15.06 3.78 14.86
N VAL A 111 -14.15 4.33 15.68
CA VAL A 111 -12.88 3.67 16.03
C VAL A 111 -13.10 2.45 16.93
N ARG A 112 -14.02 2.50 17.90
CA ARG A 112 -14.34 1.33 18.74
C ARG A 112 -14.96 0.20 17.91
N ALA A 113 -15.91 0.54 17.04
CA ALA A 113 -16.55 -0.44 16.17
C ALA A 113 -15.51 -1.08 15.25
N SER A 114 -14.60 -0.29 14.66
CA SER A 114 -13.58 -0.83 13.77
C SER A 114 -12.67 -1.83 14.47
N ILE A 115 -12.23 -1.56 15.69
CA ILE A 115 -11.40 -2.50 16.45
C ILE A 115 -12.16 -3.76 16.81
N VAL A 116 -13.36 -3.63 17.37
CA VAL A 116 -14.13 -4.79 17.83
C VAL A 116 -14.50 -5.70 16.66
N PHE A 117 -15.06 -5.16 15.58
CA PHE A 117 -15.47 -5.99 14.44
C PHE A 117 -14.29 -6.56 13.67
N GLN A 118 -13.18 -5.83 13.54
CA GLN A 118 -11.96 -6.36 12.94
C GLN A 118 -11.43 -7.56 13.74
N ARG A 119 -11.35 -7.44 15.07
CA ARG A 119 -10.83 -8.50 15.96
C ARG A 119 -11.75 -9.72 16.02
N LEU A 120 -13.06 -9.51 16.07
CA LEU A 120 -14.04 -10.60 16.01
C LEU A 120 -13.96 -11.35 14.68
N ALA A 121 -13.80 -10.64 13.56
CA ALA A 121 -13.63 -11.27 12.24
C ALA A 121 -12.33 -12.09 12.18
N VAL A 122 -11.23 -11.60 12.76
CA VAL A 122 -9.97 -12.35 12.87
C VAL A 122 -10.15 -13.59 13.75
N SER A 123 -10.73 -13.45 14.94
CA SER A 123 -10.96 -14.58 15.86
C SER A 123 -11.85 -15.65 15.22
N ALA A 124 -12.93 -15.26 14.54
CA ALA A 124 -13.77 -16.18 13.78
C ALA A 124 -12.99 -16.88 12.65
N SER A 125 -12.14 -16.14 11.93
CA SER A 125 -11.27 -16.72 10.90
C SER A 125 -10.29 -17.74 11.48
N CYS A 126 -9.68 -17.47 12.63
CA CYS A 126 -8.81 -18.41 13.32
C CYS A 126 -9.52 -19.70 13.74
N VAL A 127 -10.77 -19.63 14.21
CA VAL A 127 -11.58 -20.83 14.52
C VAL A 127 -11.80 -21.66 13.25
N VAL A 128 -12.12 -21.02 12.13
CA VAL A 128 -12.30 -21.71 10.84
C VAL A 128 -11.00 -22.33 10.35
N PHE A 129 -9.87 -21.62 10.45
CA PHE A 129 -8.54 -22.16 10.13
C PHE A 129 -8.21 -23.37 11.01
N TYR A 130 -8.54 -23.32 12.29
CA TYR A 130 -8.32 -24.43 13.22
C TYR A 130 -9.20 -25.65 12.89
N ILE A 131 -10.46 -25.43 12.52
CA ILE A 131 -11.37 -26.48 12.03
C ILE A 131 -10.82 -27.15 10.77
N PHE A 132 -10.36 -26.36 9.81
CA PHE A 132 -9.73 -26.87 8.60
C PHE A 132 -8.46 -27.68 8.92
N PHE A 133 -7.64 -27.20 9.86
CA PHE A 133 -6.40 -27.85 10.24
C PHE A 133 -6.61 -29.20 10.96
N ILE A 134 -7.63 -29.31 11.83
CA ILE A 134 -7.99 -30.60 12.47
C ILE A 134 -8.59 -31.59 11.47
N GLY A 135 -9.07 -31.12 10.33
CA GLY A 135 -9.57 -31.99 9.27
C GLY A 135 -10.90 -32.67 9.62
N LEU A 136 -11.80 -31.96 10.31
CA LEU A 136 -13.13 -32.48 10.61
C LEU A 136 -13.84 -32.97 9.33
N PRO A 137 -14.57 -34.08 9.38
CA PRO A 137 -15.32 -34.62 8.24
C PRO A 137 -16.50 -33.70 7.92
N LEU A 138 -16.20 -32.64 7.19
CA LEU A 138 -17.16 -31.71 6.63
C LEU A 138 -17.66 -32.34 5.34
N GLY A 139 -18.96 -32.61 5.25
CA GLY A 139 -19.58 -33.14 4.03
C GLY A 139 -19.33 -32.25 2.80
N ASP A 140 -19.81 -32.67 1.64
CA ASP A 140 -19.45 -32.06 0.34
C ASP A 140 -19.68 -30.53 0.28
N TYR A 141 -20.69 -30.02 1.00
CA TYR A 141 -20.99 -28.58 1.09
C TYR A 141 -20.30 -27.85 2.26
N GLY A 142 -19.78 -28.59 3.25
CA GLY A 142 -19.22 -28.01 4.47
C GLY A 142 -17.88 -27.29 4.24
N ARG A 143 -16.97 -27.91 3.48
CA ARG A 143 -15.68 -27.28 3.12
C ARG A 143 -15.83 -25.99 2.30
N PRO A 144 -16.57 -25.97 1.17
CA PRO A 144 -16.78 -24.73 0.42
C PRO A 144 -17.58 -23.70 1.22
N GLY A 145 -18.53 -24.13 2.05
CA GLY A 145 -19.27 -23.25 2.96
C GLY A 145 -18.36 -22.53 3.98
N LEU A 146 -17.44 -23.26 4.62
CA LEU A 146 -16.45 -22.67 5.52
C LEU A 146 -15.47 -21.74 4.80
N LEU A 147 -15.06 -22.08 3.56
CA LEU A 147 -14.20 -21.21 2.76
C LEU A 147 -14.93 -19.90 2.40
N ALA A 148 -16.21 -19.97 2.03
CA ALA A 148 -17.03 -18.80 1.77
C ALA A 148 -17.19 -17.94 3.03
N PHE A 149 -17.47 -18.56 4.17
CA PHE A 149 -17.53 -17.85 5.45
C PHE A 149 -16.20 -17.18 5.81
N LEU A 150 -15.07 -17.88 5.62
CA LEU A 150 -13.73 -17.33 5.82
C LEU A 150 -13.47 -16.12 4.91
N SER A 151 -13.85 -16.20 3.63
CA SER A 151 -13.75 -15.07 2.70
C SER A 151 -14.61 -13.87 3.13
N ILE A 152 -15.81 -14.10 3.65
CA ILE A 152 -16.67 -13.02 4.19
C ILE A 152 -16.00 -12.36 5.40
N MET A 153 -15.47 -13.15 6.34
CA MET A 153 -14.75 -12.62 7.51
C MET A 153 -13.51 -11.81 7.08
N ALA A 154 -12.80 -12.24 6.03
CA ALA A 154 -11.68 -11.50 5.46
C ALA A 154 -12.09 -10.15 4.86
N CYS A 155 -13.28 -10.06 4.26
CA CYS A 155 -13.82 -8.81 3.76
C CYS A 155 -14.15 -7.87 4.93
N VAL A 156 -14.84 -8.37 5.96
CA VAL A 156 -15.17 -7.62 7.17
C VAL A 156 -13.90 -7.08 7.85
N GLU A 157 -12.90 -7.94 8.06
CA GLU A 157 -11.60 -7.54 8.63
C GLU A 157 -10.93 -6.44 7.80
N LYS A 158 -10.90 -6.58 6.47
CA LYS A 158 -10.28 -5.59 5.58
C LYS A 158 -10.99 -4.24 5.65
N LEU A 159 -12.32 -4.22 5.63
CA LEU A 159 -13.10 -2.98 5.67
C LEU A 159 -12.88 -2.24 7.00
N TYR A 160 -12.97 -2.95 8.13
CA TYR A 160 -12.74 -2.33 9.43
C TYR A 160 -11.29 -1.96 9.67
N SER A 161 -10.32 -2.68 9.08
CA SER A 161 -8.91 -2.25 9.05
C SER A 161 -8.75 -0.91 8.34
N ILE A 162 -9.43 -0.70 7.20
CA ILE A 162 -9.41 0.58 6.47
C ILE A 162 -10.07 1.67 7.31
N VAL A 163 -11.22 1.39 7.94
CA VAL A 163 -11.90 2.34 8.83
C VAL A 163 -10.99 2.79 9.96
N ASN A 164 -10.29 1.85 10.61
CA ASN A 164 -9.34 2.14 11.68
C ASN A 164 -8.18 3.02 11.18
N MET A 165 -7.50 2.61 10.11
CA MET A 165 -6.38 3.34 9.52
C MET A 165 -6.77 4.78 9.16
N VAL A 166 -7.87 4.97 8.43
CA VAL A 166 -8.31 6.32 8.02
C VAL A 166 -8.73 7.16 9.22
N SER A 167 -9.47 6.60 10.17
CA SER A 167 -9.93 7.35 11.34
C SER A 167 -8.78 7.77 12.26
N VAL A 168 -7.79 6.91 12.46
CA VAL A 168 -6.66 7.22 13.35
C VAL A 168 -5.64 8.11 12.64
N GLU A 169 -5.12 7.68 11.48
CA GLU A 169 -4.00 8.36 10.82
C GLU A 169 -4.41 9.65 10.09
N LYS A 170 -5.64 9.72 9.58
CA LYS A 170 -6.10 10.85 8.74
C LYS A 170 -7.05 11.81 9.45
N ASP A 171 -7.64 11.42 10.57
CA ASP A 171 -8.56 12.27 11.35
C ASP A 171 -7.99 12.54 12.76
N TRP A 172 -7.82 11.53 13.62
CA TRP A 172 -7.41 11.75 15.02
C TRP A 172 -6.05 12.41 15.16
N VAL A 173 -5.04 11.97 14.39
CA VAL A 173 -3.69 12.56 14.41
C VAL A 173 -3.71 14.04 14.03
N VAL A 174 -4.57 14.43 13.09
CA VAL A 174 -4.72 15.82 12.64
C VAL A 174 -5.37 16.67 13.74
N VAL A 175 -6.37 16.11 14.43
CA VAL A 175 -7.06 16.80 15.53
C VAL A 175 -6.15 16.99 16.73
N ILE A 176 -5.44 15.93 17.15
CA ILE A 176 -4.52 15.97 18.29
C ILE A 176 -3.37 16.96 18.05
N ALA A 177 -2.98 17.21 16.79
CA ALA A 177 -1.96 18.18 16.45
C ALA A 177 -2.44 19.64 16.54
N LYS A 178 -3.75 19.90 16.60
CA LYS A 178 -4.35 21.24 16.80
C LYS A 178 -3.86 22.32 15.82
N GLY A 179 -3.57 21.92 14.59
CA GLY A 179 -3.03 22.82 13.56
C GLY A 179 -1.52 23.11 13.65
N ASP A 180 -0.81 22.55 14.64
CA ASP A 180 0.66 22.62 14.71
C ASP A 180 1.29 21.66 13.70
N ILE A 181 1.99 22.26 12.73
CA ILE A 181 2.63 21.55 11.61
C ILE A 181 3.80 20.68 12.11
N GLU A 182 4.58 21.16 13.08
CA GLU A 182 5.73 20.41 13.63
C GLU A 182 5.25 19.21 14.42
N ALA A 183 4.25 19.40 15.30
CA ALA A 183 3.64 18.32 16.05
C ALA A 183 3.05 17.24 15.13
N LEU A 184 2.32 17.65 14.09
CA LEU A 184 1.74 16.75 13.09
C LEU A 184 2.83 15.95 12.35
N ALA A 185 3.93 16.60 11.96
CA ALA A 185 5.06 15.94 11.32
C ALA A 185 5.71 14.89 12.23
N VAL A 186 5.88 15.19 13.52
CA VAL A 186 6.43 14.25 14.51
C VAL A 186 5.50 13.04 14.71
N LEU A 187 4.20 13.27 14.92
CA LEU A 187 3.22 12.20 15.07
C LEU A 187 3.21 11.27 13.84
N ASN A 188 3.13 11.86 12.63
CA ASN A 188 3.14 11.10 11.38
C ASN A 188 4.44 10.30 11.18
N ALA A 189 5.59 10.88 11.52
CA ALA A 189 6.88 10.18 11.43
C ALA A 189 6.95 8.99 12.38
N GLN A 190 6.44 9.12 13.62
CA GLN A 190 6.43 7.99 14.58
C GLN A 190 5.46 6.89 14.17
N ILE A 191 4.25 7.23 13.73
CA ILE A 191 3.28 6.28 13.19
C ILE A 191 3.89 5.51 12.02
N ARG A 192 4.54 6.21 11.09
CA ARG A 192 5.21 5.57 9.95
C ARG A 192 6.32 4.61 10.38
N ARG A 193 7.10 4.94 11.42
CA ARG A 193 8.12 4.02 11.97
C ARG A 193 7.49 2.76 12.54
N ILE A 194 6.39 2.90 13.28
CA ILE A 194 5.61 1.78 13.81
C ILE A 194 5.13 0.87 12.68
N ASP A 195 4.59 1.44 11.60
CA ASP A 195 4.12 0.66 10.44
C ASP A 195 5.26 -0.14 9.79
N LEU A 196 6.43 0.48 9.61
CA LEU A 196 7.60 -0.19 9.03
C LEU A 196 8.11 -1.33 9.93
N LEU A 197 8.15 -1.11 11.25
CA LEU A 197 8.50 -2.15 12.22
C LEU A 197 7.51 -3.32 12.17
N CYS A 198 6.21 -3.05 12.19
CA CYS A 198 5.18 -4.09 12.13
C CYS A 198 5.18 -4.83 10.79
N LYS A 199 5.44 -4.14 9.67
CA LYS A 199 5.55 -4.73 8.34
C LYS A 199 6.74 -5.69 8.23
N LEU A 200 7.82 -5.44 8.98
CA LEU A 200 9.03 -6.27 9.00
C LEU A 200 8.90 -7.43 9.99
N LEU A 201 8.56 -7.13 11.25
CA LEU A 201 8.65 -8.05 12.37
C LEU A 201 7.38 -8.90 12.56
N GLY A 202 6.19 -8.36 12.29
CA GLY A 202 4.94 -9.10 12.46
C GLY A 202 4.88 -10.36 11.60
N PRO A 203 5.06 -10.25 10.27
CA PRO A 203 5.13 -11.41 9.37
C PRO A 203 6.21 -12.42 9.74
N LEU A 204 7.40 -11.95 10.17
CA LEU A 204 8.48 -12.84 10.61
C LEU A 204 8.08 -13.61 11.86
N PHE A 205 7.54 -12.93 12.86
CA PHE A 205 7.12 -13.53 14.12
C PHE A 205 6.10 -14.65 13.89
N ILE A 206 5.05 -14.41 13.09
CA ILE A 206 4.06 -15.45 12.83
C ILE A 206 4.60 -16.60 11.98
N ALA A 207 5.49 -16.32 11.02
CA ALA A 207 6.12 -17.33 10.20
C ALA A 207 7.05 -18.27 10.98
N LEU A 208 7.77 -17.73 11.97
CA LEU A 208 8.60 -18.55 12.87
C LEU A 208 7.73 -19.52 13.67
N ILE A 209 6.62 -19.03 14.25
CA ILE A 209 5.71 -19.89 15.02
C ILE A 209 5.05 -20.94 14.11
N ASP A 210 4.61 -20.53 12.93
CA ASP A 210 3.99 -21.44 11.95
C ASP A 210 4.97 -22.52 11.47
N GLY A 211 6.25 -22.17 11.28
CA GLY A 211 7.30 -23.11 10.91
C GLY A 211 7.59 -24.18 11.99
N PHE A 212 7.28 -23.91 13.26
CA PHE A 212 7.28 -24.92 14.32
C PHE A 212 5.95 -25.69 14.35
N SER A 213 4.83 -24.99 14.31
CA SER A 213 3.49 -25.58 14.28
C SER A 213 2.45 -24.58 13.82
N THR A 214 1.81 -24.88 12.68
CA THR A 214 0.65 -24.12 12.18
C THR A 214 -0.48 -24.05 13.20
N LYS A 215 -0.70 -25.13 13.97
CA LYS A 215 -1.70 -25.15 15.05
C LYS A 215 -1.39 -24.11 16.13
N ALA A 216 -0.13 -24.06 16.57
CA ALA A 216 0.31 -23.07 17.55
C ALA A 216 0.20 -21.65 16.99
N ALA A 217 0.55 -21.43 15.72
CA ALA A 217 0.44 -20.12 15.08
C ALA A 217 -1.01 -19.62 15.05
N ILE A 218 -1.97 -20.47 14.69
CA ILE A 218 -3.40 -20.13 14.70
C ILE A 218 -3.87 -19.77 16.12
N ILE A 219 -3.47 -20.57 17.14
CA ILE A 219 -3.84 -20.32 18.55
C ILE A 219 -3.22 -19.03 19.08
N VAL A 220 -1.95 -18.75 18.78
CA VAL A 220 -1.28 -17.50 19.17
C VAL A 220 -1.98 -16.31 18.52
N ASN A 221 -2.31 -16.39 17.24
CA ASN A 221 -3.02 -15.34 16.52
C ASN A 221 -4.42 -15.07 17.13
N PHE A 222 -5.17 -16.13 17.41
CA PHE A 222 -6.47 -16.06 18.09
C PHE A 222 -6.36 -15.40 19.47
N SER A 223 -5.42 -15.86 20.29
CA SER A 223 -5.23 -15.41 21.67
C SER A 223 -4.80 -13.95 21.72
N MET A 224 -3.88 -13.55 20.83
CA MET A 224 -3.39 -12.18 20.76
C MET A 224 -4.47 -11.20 20.31
N ASN A 225 -5.34 -11.58 19.37
CA ASN A 225 -6.46 -10.73 18.95
C ASN A 225 -7.52 -10.59 20.06
N ILE A 226 -7.81 -11.63 20.84
CA ILE A 226 -8.75 -11.50 21.97
C ILE A 226 -8.15 -10.62 23.08
N ALA A 227 -6.88 -10.83 23.41
CA ALA A 227 -6.21 -10.05 24.45
C ALA A 227 -6.07 -8.57 24.06
N SER A 228 -5.80 -8.28 22.78
CA SER A 228 -5.60 -6.91 22.32
C SER A 228 -6.89 -6.09 22.25
N VAL A 229 -8.06 -6.71 22.03
CA VAL A 229 -9.36 -5.99 22.02
C VAL A 229 -9.53 -5.18 23.29
N VAL A 230 -9.31 -5.81 24.46
CA VAL A 230 -9.53 -5.16 25.75
C VAL A 230 -8.59 -3.98 25.92
N ALA A 231 -7.29 -4.20 25.63
CA ALA A 231 -6.28 -3.16 25.75
C ALA A 231 -6.52 -1.99 24.78
N GLU A 232 -6.79 -2.26 23.50
CA GLU A 232 -7.05 -1.25 22.48
C GLU A 232 -8.34 -0.47 22.78
N TYR A 233 -9.41 -1.16 23.21
CA TYR A 233 -10.69 -0.54 23.52
C TYR A 233 -10.58 0.49 24.66
N TYR A 234 -9.87 0.15 25.74
CA TYR A 234 -9.64 1.07 26.86
C TYR A 234 -8.61 2.15 26.53
N ALA A 235 -7.55 1.83 25.77
CA ALA A 235 -6.55 2.82 25.36
C ALA A 235 -7.19 3.98 24.58
N ILE A 236 -8.09 3.67 23.65
CA ILE A 236 -8.76 4.67 22.81
C ILE A 236 -9.83 5.44 23.58
N ALA A 237 -10.54 4.78 24.49
CA ALA A 237 -11.46 5.46 25.41
C ALA A 237 -10.74 6.54 26.22
N ASN A 238 -9.55 6.22 26.73
CA ASN A 238 -8.76 7.15 27.51
C ASN A 238 -8.24 8.32 26.67
N ILE A 239 -7.73 8.06 25.46
CA ILE A 239 -7.29 9.13 24.53
C ILE A 239 -8.44 10.11 24.23
N TYR A 240 -9.64 9.59 23.97
CA TYR A 240 -10.81 10.40 23.69
C TYR A 240 -11.28 11.24 24.89
N ASN A 241 -11.18 10.69 26.10
CA ASN A 241 -11.57 11.41 27.32
C ASN A 241 -10.54 12.48 27.70
N ASP A 242 -9.27 12.27 27.38
CA ASP A 242 -8.18 13.21 27.68
C ASP A 242 -8.13 14.40 26.71
N ASP A 243 -8.63 14.25 25.48
CA ASP A 243 -8.64 15.32 24.46
C ASP A 243 -10.07 15.80 24.14
N PRO A 244 -10.47 17.02 24.53
CA PRO A 244 -11.82 17.53 24.31
C PRO A 244 -12.15 17.82 22.83
N GLU A 245 -11.16 18.07 21.96
CA GLU A 245 -11.40 18.39 20.54
C GLU A 245 -11.79 17.13 19.74
N LEU A 246 -11.40 15.95 20.22
CA LEU A 246 -11.88 14.69 19.65
C LEU A 246 -13.39 14.49 19.91
N GLN A 247 -13.95 15.16 20.92
CA GLN A 247 -15.36 15.05 21.29
C GLN A 247 -16.25 16.00 20.50
N GLU A 248 -15.65 16.97 19.81
CA GLU A 248 -16.40 17.86 18.94
C GLU A 248 -16.99 17.06 17.76
N PRO A 249 -18.29 17.27 17.45
CA PRO A 249 -18.90 16.63 16.31
C PRO A 249 -18.18 17.08 15.05
N LYS A 250 -17.92 16.14 14.15
CA LYS A 250 -17.38 16.46 12.83
C LYS A 250 -18.26 17.52 12.19
N SER A 251 -17.65 18.61 11.73
CA SER A 251 -18.36 19.62 10.95
C SER A 251 -18.97 18.92 9.74
N LYS A 252 -20.30 18.79 9.72
CA LYS A 252 -21.01 18.27 8.55
C LYS A 252 -20.62 19.21 7.43
N ARG A 253 -19.86 18.74 6.45
CA ARG A 253 -19.74 19.45 5.17
C ARG A 253 -21.17 19.70 4.73
N THR A 254 -21.60 20.95 4.80
CA THR A 254 -22.77 21.42 4.06
C THR A 254 -22.51 20.91 2.65
N PRO A 255 -23.37 20.04 2.08
CA PRO A 255 -23.17 19.64 0.70
C PRO A 255 -23.09 20.95 -0.07
N VAL A 256 -21.91 21.27 -0.62
CA VAL A 256 -21.76 22.38 -1.57
C VAL A 256 -22.84 22.11 -2.57
N SER A 257 -23.82 23.02 -2.64
CA SER A 257 -25.06 22.87 -3.37
C SER A 257 -24.80 22.25 -4.75
N GLU A 258 -24.90 20.92 -4.83
CA GLU A 258 -25.16 20.28 -6.10
C GLU A 258 -26.53 20.80 -6.48
N THR A 259 -26.54 21.60 -7.54
CA THR A 259 -27.73 22.08 -8.25
C THR A 259 -28.82 20.99 -8.17
N PRO A 260 -30.06 21.31 -7.77
CA PRO A 260 -31.04 20.28 -7.43
C PRO A 260 -31.36 19.40 -8.65
N LEU A 261 -30.66 18.27 -8.76
CA LEU A 261 -30.89 17.14 -9.67
C LEU A 261 -32.09 16.28 -9.22
N ALA A 262 -32.99 16.86 -8.42
CA ALA A 262 -34.13 16.21 -7.81
C ALA A 262 -35.24 15.83 -8.81
N SER A 263 -35.11 16.17 -10.10
CA SER A 263 -36.09 15.86 -11.15
C SER A 263 -35.60 14.90 -12.25
N MET A 264 -34.44 14.25 -12.08
CA MET A 264 -33.89 13.35 -13.10
C MET A 264 -34.20 11.87 -12.85
N ASN A 265 -34.69 11.19 -13.90
CA ASN A 265 -34.94 9.75 -13.93
C ASN A 265 -33.68 8.94 -13.52
N PRO A 266 -33.84 7.77 -12.86
CA PRO A 266 -32.71 6.93 -12.44
C PRO A 266 -31.74 6.61 -13.59
N GLY A 267 -32.25 6.41 -14.80
CA GLY A 267 -31.45 6.15 -16.00
C GLY A 267 -30.58 7.34 -16.45
N SER A 268 -31.05 8.59 -16.29
CA SER A 268 -30.26 9.77 -16.66
C SER A 268 -29.15 10.06 -15.64
N LYS A 269 -29.34 9.66 -14.37
CA LYS A 269 -28.28 9.69 -13.35
C LYS A 269 -27.15 8.72 -13.70
N VAL A 270 -27.46 7.46 -13.99
CA VAL A 270 -26.45 6.46 -14.40
C VAL A 270 -25.70 6.92 -15.65
N LEU A 271 -26.42 7.40 -16.68
CA LEU A 271 -25.80 7.90 -17.90
C LEU A 271 -24.84 9.08 -17.62
N SER A 272 -25.20 9.98 -16.68
CA SER A 272 -24.34 11.10 -16.30
C SER A 272 -23.06 10.65 -15.58
N TYR A 273 -23.13 9.64 -14.69
CA TYR A 273 -21.95 9.06 -14.04
C TYR A 273 -21.02 8.37 -15.04
N VAL A 274 -21.59 7.57 -15.97
CA VAL A 274 -20.83 6.91 -17.02
C VAL A 274 -20.14 7.93 -17.93
N LYS A 275 -20.86 9.00 -18.33
CA LYS A 275 -20.29 10.08 -19.15
C LYS A 275 -19.17 10.82 -18.42
N ARG A 276 -19.32 11.09 -17.12
CA ARG A 276 -18.28 11.72 -16.29
C ARG A 276 -17.04 10.83 -16.18
N SER A 277 -17.23 9.54 -15.88
CA SER A 277 -16.15 8.56 -15.84
C SER A 277 -15.42 8.47 -17.19
N ALA A 278 -16.14 8.37 -18.30
CA ALA A 278 -15.54 8.36 -19.64
C ALA A 278 -14.73 9.63 -19.93
N SER A 279 -15.18 10.79 -19.44
CA SER A 279 -14.41 12.04 -19.54
C SER A 279 -13.13 12.02 -18.68
N ASP A 280 -13.16 11.41 -17.50
CA ASP A 280 -11.99 11.28 -16.63
C ASP A 280 -10.95 10.34 -17.23
N PHE A 281 -11.38 9.22 -17.82
CA PHE A 281 -10.51 8.33 -18.59
C PHE A 281 -9.91 9.04 -19.81
N LYS A 282 -10.73 9.77 -20.59
CA LYS A 282 -10.23 10.54 -21.73
C LYS A 282 -9.19 11.59 -21.30
N PHE A 283 -9.41 12.28 -20.18
CA PHE A 283 -8.46 13.22 -19.62
C PHE A 283 -7.15 12.52 -19.23
N TYR A 284 -7.23 11.40 -18.53
CA TYR A 284 -6.07 10.62 -18.10
C TYR A 284 -5.20 10.18 -19.28
N PHE A 285 -5.79 9.60 -20.34
CA PHE A 285 -5.06 9.15 -21.52
C PHE A 285 -4.45 10.30 -22.35
N GLY A 286 -5.04 11.49 -22.31
CA GLY A 286 -4.52 12.68 -22.98
C GLY A 286 -3.44 13.42 -22.18
N HIS A 287 -3.24 13.09 -20.90
CA HIS A 287 -2.34 13.83 -20.02
C HIS A 287 -0.87 13.46 -20.24
N ARG A 288 0.03 14.45 -20.13
CA ARG A 288 1.49 14.27 -20.30
C ARG A 288 2.12 13.23 -19.36
N ALA A 289 1.55 13.08 -18.16
CA ALA A 289 1.99 12.11 -17.14
C ALA A 289 1.35 10.72 -17.30
N PHE A 290 0.61 10.46 -18.39
CA PHE A 290 -0.07 9.18 -18.63
C PHE A 290 0.89 7.98 -18.62
N LEU A 291 1.94 8.01 -19.45
CA LEU A 291 2.88 6.89 -19.59
C LEU A 291 3.52 6.48 -18.25
N PRO A 292 4.10 7.40 -17.45
CA PRO A 292 4.70 7.02 -16.16
C PRO A 292 3.67 6.51 -15.15
N SER A 293 2.47 7.12 -15.07
CA SER A 293 1.40 6.66 -14.17
C SER A 293 0.83 5.29 -14.59
N PHE A 294 0.66 5.05 -15.90
CA PHE A 294 0.20 3.77 -16.42
C PHE A 294 1.26 2.69 -16.27
N ALA A 295 2.54 3.01 -16.49
CA ALA A 295 3.65 2.11 -16.22
C ALA A 295 3.66 1.67 -14.75
N CYS A 296 3.51 2.61 -13.81
CA CYS A 296 3.37 2.30 -12.39
C CYS A 296 2.16 1.39 -12.11
N SER A 297 0.99 1.72 -12.69
CA SER A 297 -0.22 0.92 -12.52
C SER A 297 -0.05 -0.52 -13.01
N LEU A 298 0.63 -0.71 -14.14
CA LEU A 298 0.89 -2.04 -14.71
C LEU A 298 1.76 -2.93 -13.81
N LEU A 299 2.57 -2.36 -12.92
CA LEU A 299 3.37 -3.13 -11.95
C LEU A 299 2.54 -3.85 -10.89
N TYR A 300 1.26 -3.47 -10.71
CA TYR A 300 0.32 -4.18 -9.84
C TYR A 300 -0.16 -5.51 -10.45
N LEU A 301 0.04 -5.72 -11.76
CA LEU A 301 -0.20 -7.01 -12.41
C LEU A 301 0.97 -7.95 -12.15
N THR A 302 1.09 -8.42 -10.90
CA THR A 302 2.19 -9.30 -10.52
C THR A 302 1.79 -10.29 -9.43
N VAL A 303 2.07 -11.57 -9.68
CA VAL A 303 1.99 -12.62 -8.67
C VAL A 303 3.33 -12.81 -7.95
N LEU A 304 4.40 -12.18 -8.46
CA LEU A 304 5.76 -12.28 -7.95
C LEU A 304 5.96 -11.31 -6.79
N SER A 305 5.24 -11.56 -5.71
CA SER A 305 5.41 -10.87 -4.43
C SER A 305 5.20 -11.79 -3.25
N PHE A 306 5.77 -11.46 -2.09
CA PHE A 306 5.54 -12.20 -0.83
C PHE A 306 4.11 -12.03 -0.28
N GLY A 307 3.12 -11.90 -1.18
CA GLY A 307 1.70 -12.02 -0.91
C GLY A 307 1.20 -13.47 -1.10
N GLY A 308 -0.12 -13.63 -1.13
CA GLY A 308 -0.81 -14.93 -1.12
C GLY A 308 -0.27 -15.94 -2.12
N GLN A 309 -0.24 -15.58 -3.40
CA GLN A 309 -0.03 -16.50 -4.51
C GLN A 309 1.38 -17.10 -4.54
N MET A 310 2.41 -16.26 -4.47
CA MET A 310 3.80 -16.73 -4.46
C MET A 310 4.07 -17.56 -3.21
N VAL A 311 3.57 -17.15 -2.05
CA VAL A 311 3.77 -17.90 -0.80
C VAL A 311 3.12 -19.28 -0.89
N THR A 312 1.89 -19.39 -1.41
CA THR A 312 1.27 -20.69 -1.65
C THR A 312 2.07 -21.54 -2.64
N TYR A 313 2.62 -20.93 -3.70
CA TYR A 313 3.54 -21.63 -4.61
C TYR A 313 4.82 -22.12 -3.92
N LEU A 314 5.43 -21.30 -3.06
CA LEU A 314 6.66 -21.65 -2.32
C LEU A 314 6.41 -22.81 -1.36
N VAL A 315 5.32 -22.78 -0.59
CA VAL A 315 4.91 -23.89 0.28
C VAL A 315 4.68 -25.15 -0.55
N ALA A 316 3.97 -25.05 -1.68
CA ALA A 316 3.75 -26.18 -2.57
C ALA A 316 5.04 -26.74 -3.22
N SER A 317 6.07 -25.91 -3.36
CA SER A 317 7.40 -26.30 -3.85
C SER A 317 8.29 -26.92 -2.77
N GLY A 318 7.83 -26.95 -1.51
CA GLY A 318 8.51 -27.56 -0.38
C GLY A 318 9.25 -26.59 0.56
N TYR A 319 8.98 -25.28 0.47
CA TYR A 319 9.55 -24.33 1.43
C TYR A 319 8.90 -24.48 2.81
N ASN A 320 9.75 -24.48 3.85
CA ASN A 320 9.30 -24.23 5.21
C ASN A 320 8.89 -22.75 5.35
N THR A 321 7.80 -22.48 6.07
CA THR A 321 7.25 -21.14 6.28
C THR A 321 8.21 -20.21 7.03
N THR A 322 9.11 -20.73 7.86
CA THR A 322 10.23 -19.97 8.42
C THR A 322 11.12 -19.35 7.35
N TYR A 323 11.51 -20.10 6.32
CA TYR A 323 12.34 -19.57 5.23
C TYR A 323 11.60 -18.53 4.40
N ILE A 324 10.28 -18.71 4.21
CA ILE A 324 9.43 -17.72 3.55
C ILE A 324 9.38 -16.41 4.38
N GLY A 325 9.24 -16.53 5.70
CA GLY A 325 9.29 -15.39 6.63
C GLY A 325 10.61 -14.62 6.52
N ILE A 326 11.74 -15.32 6.58
CA ILE A 326 13.09 -14.71 6.45
C ILE A 326 13.25 -14.03 5.08
N ALA A 327 12.88 -14.71 3.99
CA ALA A 327 12.97 -14.16 2.65
C ALA A 327 12.11 -12.89 2.49
N ARG A 328 10.89 -12.88 3.06
CA ARG A 328 10.04 -11.69 3.11
C ARG A 328 10.70 -10.56 3.93
N THR A 329 11.31 -10.86 5.07
CA THR A 329 12.02 -9.86 5.88
C THR A 329 13.15 -9.21 5.08
N ILE A 330 13.97 -9.99 4.38
CA ILE A 330 15.03 -9.48 3.50
C ILE A 330 14.42 -8.62 2.37
N SER A 331 13.33 -9.08 1.76
CA SER A 331 12.59 -8.32 0.75
C SER A 331 12.13 -6.95 1.27
N VAL A 332 11.60 -6.88 2.49
CA VAL A 332 11.18 -5.61 3.11
C VAL A 332 12.39 -4.69 3.38
N VAL A 333 13.55 -5.23 3.75
CA VAL A 333 14.79 -4.44 3.88
C VAL A 333 15.14 -3.78 2.54
N PHE A 334 15.08 -4.50 1.42
CA PHE A 334 15.29 -3.92 0.08
C PHE A 334 14.23 -2.87 -0.28
N GLU A 335 12.96 -3.08 0.09
CA GLU A 335 11.91 -2.07 -0.09
C GLU A 335 12.19 -0.78 0.70
N VAL A 336 12.69 -0.90 1.94
CA VAL A 336 13.03 0.25 2.79
C VAL A 336 14.31 0.90 2.27
N LEU A 337 15.30 0.14 1.79
CA LEU A 337 16.52 0.69 1.18
C LEU A 337 16.22 1.66 0.03
N ALA A 338 15.14 1.43 -0.72
CA ALA A 338 14.72 2.32 -1.80
C ALA A 338 14.42 3.75 -1.33
N THR A 339 14.03 3.96 -0.06
CA THR A 339 13.74 5.30 0.46
C THR A 339 14.98 6.17 0.62
N TRP A 340 16.18 5.59 0.63
CA TRP A 340 17.43 6.36 0.58
C TRP A 340 18.02 6.40 -0.83
N VAL A 341 18.03 5.23 -1.51
CA VAL A 341 18.65 5.11 -2.84
C VAL A 341 17.90 5.95 -3.88
N ALA A 342 16.57 5.99 -3.86
CA ALA A 342 15.81 6.72 -4.86
C ALA A 342 15.96 8.25 -4.72
N PRO A 343 15.77 8.90 -3.55
CA PRO A 343 16.04 10.33 -3.41
C PRO A 343 17.49 10.72 -3.72
N TRP A 344 18.46 9.89 -3.28
CA TRP A 344 19.87 10.10 -3.61
C TRP A 344 20.10 10.11 -5.13
N LEU A 345 19.50 9.16 -5.85
CA LEU A 345 19.64 9.08 -7.30
C LEU A 345 18.92 10.25 -8.01
N VAL A 346 17.72 10.62 -7.54
CA VAL A 346 16.99 11.79 -8.03
C VAL A 346 17.82 13.06 -7.89
N GLY A 347 18.46 13.28 -6.74
CA GLY A 347 19.33 14.44 -6.51
C GLY A 347 20.59 14.47 -7.38
N ARG A 348 21.06 13.32 -7.88
CA ARG A 348 22.27 13.21 -8.70
C ARG A 348 22.03 13.31 -10.19
N ILE A 349 20.99 12.66 -10.71
CA ILE A 349 20.76 12.52 -12.16
C ILE A 349 19.39 13.03 -12.62
N GLY A 350 18.59 13.58 -11.71
CA GLY A 350 17.22 14.05 -11.96
C GLY A 350 16.18 12.92 -11.94
N GLN A 351 14.94 13.28 -11.62
CA GLN A 351 13.82 12.35 -11.46
C GLN A 351 13.57 11.42 -12.66
N VAL A 352 13.59 11.95 -13.88
CA VAL A 352 13.26 11.17 -15.09
C VAL A 352 14.29 10.06 -15.32
N ARG A 353 15.59 10.36 -15.17
CA ARG A 353 16.68 9.38 -15.35
C ARG A 353 16.75 8.40 -14.17
N ALA A 354 16.50 8.88 -12.95
CA ALA A 354 16.43 8.04 -11.76
C ALA A 354 15.34 6.96 -11.92
N GLY A 355 14.15 7.33 -12.42
CA GLY A 355 13.10 6.37 -12.74
C GLY A 355 13.55 5.31 -13.76
N LEU A 356 14.28 5.69 -14.81
CA LEU A 356 14.77 4.72 -15.80
C LEU A 356 15.77 3.73 -15.19
N TRP A 357 16.69 4.21 -14.34
CA TRP A 357 17.61 3.34 -13.61
C TRP A 357 16.88 2.39 -12.66
N MET A 358 15.91 2.90 -11.90
CA MET A 358 15.10 2.09 -10.98
C MET A 358 14.28 1.03 -11.70
N SER A 359 13.71 1.38 -12.87
CA SER A 359 12.99 0.44 -13.73
C SER A 359 13.91 -0.71 -14.20
N ASN A 360 15.13 -0.41 -14.64
CA ASN A 360 16.10 -1.44 -15.03
C ASN A 360 16.55 -2.31 -13.84
N CYS A 361 16.76 -1.70 -12.67
CA CYS A 361 17.05 -2.43 -11.42
C CYS A 361 15.90 -3.36 -10.99
N GLN A 362 14.68 -3.13 -11.46
CA GLN A 362 13.55 -4.04 -11.23
C GLN A 362 13.48 -5.15 -12.29
N VAL A 363 13.55 -4.78 -13.57
CA VAL A 363 13.33 -5.70 -14.70
C VAL A 363 14.44 -6.75 -14.80
N LEU A 364 15.70 -6.34 -14.73
CA LEU A 364 16.84 -7.24 -14.98
C LEU A 364 16.90 -8.42 -13.99
N PRO A 365 16.78 -8.20 -12.66
CA PRO A 365 16.75 -9.32 -11.71
C PRO A 365 15.53 -10.23 -11.87
N LEU A 366 14.37 -9.69 -12.27
CA LEU A 366 13.16 -10.50 -12.50
C LEU A 366 13.28 -11.36 -13.76
N ILE A 367 13.83 -10.82 -14.86
CA ILE A 367 14.11 -11.61 -16.06
C ILE A 367 15.13 -12.70 -15.73
N GLY A 368 16.24 -12.35 -15.06
CA GLY A 368 17.25 -13.33 -14.63
C GLY A 368 16.66 -14.42 -13.73
N GLY A 369 15.83 -14.04 -12.76
CA GLY A 369 15.11 -14.96 -11.88
C GLY A 369 14.15 -15.88 -12.65
N LEU A 370 13.41 -15.36 -13.63
CA LEU A 370 12.50 -16.15 -14.46
C LEU A 370 13.23 -17.11 -15.39
N VAL A 371 14.34 -16.67 -16.01
CA VAL A 371 15.15 -17.55 -16.86
C VAL A 371 15.74 -18.69 -16.03
N ALA A 372 16.32 -18.39 -14.87
CA ALA A 372 16.82 -19.40 -13.94
C ALA A 372 15.70 -20.33 -13.45
N PHE A 373 14.51 -19.79 -13.18
CA PHE A 373 13.33 -20.56 -12.79
C PHE A 373 12.97 -21.63 -13.83
N TRP A 374 13.00 -21.27 -15.12
CA TRP A 374 12.73 -22.22 -16.21
C TRP A 374 13.85 -23.25 -16.37
N VAL A 375 15.11 -22.82 -16.30
CA VAL A 375 16.28 -23.72 -16.40
C VAL A 375 16.26 -24.78 -15.29
N PHE A 376 15.89 -24.38 -14.07
CA PHE A 376 15.88 -25.27 -12.92
C PHE A 376 14.51 -25.92 -12.65
N MET A 377 13.53 -25.82 -13.54
CA MET A 377 12.21 -26.47 -13.43
C MET A 377 12.25 -27.93 -12.91
N PRO A 378 13.20 -28.79 -13.33
CA PRO A 378 13.28 -30.16 -12.80
C PRO A 378 13.57 -30.26 -11.29
N LYS A 379 14.11 -29.19 -10.69
CA LYS A 379 14.47 -29.09 -9.27
C LYS A 379 13.64 -28.00 -8.59
N PRO A 380 12.45 -28.31 -8.05
CA PRO A 380 11.45 -27.32 -7.65
C PRO A 380 11.96 -26.32 -6.60
N LEU A 381 12.76 -26.78 -5.62
CA LEU A 381 13.33 -25.89 -4.60
C LEU A 381 14.30 -24.86 -5.18
N ILE A 382 15.20 -25.29 -6.09
CA ILE A 382 16.21 -24.40 -6.70
C ILE A 382 15.52 -23.43 -7.67
N SER A 383 14.56 -23.94 -8.45
CA SER A 383 13.69 -23.15 -9.30
C SER A 383 12.98 -22.05 -8.51
N ALA A 384 12.27 -22.40 -7.43
CA ALA A 384 11.61 -21.45 -6.55
C ALA A 384 12.60 -20.45 -5.89
N THR A 385 13.79 -20.91 -5.46
CA THR A 385 14.84 -20.05 -4.90
C THR A 385 15.27 -18.97 -5.88
N SER A 386 15.44 -19.33 -7.15
CA SER A 386 15.85 -18.38 -8.18
C SER A 386 14.82 -17.27 -8.41
N LEU A 387 13.51 -17.59 -8.37
CA LEU A 387 12.44 -16.58 -8.38
C LEU A 387 12.51 -15.70 -7.13
N VAL A 388 12.69 -16.29 -5.95
CA VAL A 388 12.78 -15.56 -4.68
C VAL A 388 13.91 -14.53 -4.71
N ILE A 389 15.10 -14.92 -5.17
CA ILE A 389 16.25 -14.01 -5.28
C ILE A 389 15.96 -12.87 -6.26
N GLY A 390 15.45 -13.19 -7.45
CA GLY A 390 15.08 -12.18 -8.45
C GLY A 390 14.06 -11.18 -7.90
N VAL A 391 13.04 -11.69 -7.19
CA VAL A 391 12.01 -10.87 -6.54
C VAL A 391 12.60 -9.97 -5.47
N ILE A 392 13.43 -10.48 -4.55
CA ILE A 392 14.04 -9.69 -3.46
C ILE A 392 14.84 -8.52 -4.04
N ILE A 393 15.75 -8.79 -4.99
CA ILE A 393 16.61 -7.74 -5.57
C ILE A 393 15.75 -6.71 -6.31
N SER A 394 14.73 -7.16 -7.04
CA SER A 394 13.84 -6.26 -7.80
C SER A 394 13.04 -5.28 -6.94
N ARG A 395 12.87 -5.54 -5.62
CA ARG A 395 12.10 -4.66 -4.73
C ARG A 395 12.69 -3.27 -4.58
N LEU A 396 14.02 -3.17 -4.62
CA LEU A 396 14.71 -1.90 -4.59
C LEU A 396 14.31 -1.05 -5.80
N GLY A 397 14.37 -1.65 -6.99
CA GLY A 397 13.95 -1.01 -8.25
C GLY A 397 12.47 -0.67 -8.25
N LEU A 398 11.59 -1.60 -7.86
CA LEU A 398 10.14 -1.39 -7.82
C LEU A 398 9.76 -0.19 -6.94
N ARG A 399 10.25 -0.14 -5.70
CA ARG A 399 9.91 0.95 -4.77
C ARG A 399 10.54 2.27 -5.17
N GLY A 400 11.76 2.25 -5.70
CA GLY A 400 12.41 3.45 -6.21
C GLY A 400 11.72 4.00 -7.46
N PHE A 401 11.25 3.13 -8.34
CA PHE A 401 10.51 3.49 -9.55
C PHE A 401 9.16 4.12 -9.22
N ASP A 402 8.39 3.47 -8.34
CA ASP A 402 7.10 3.97 -7.82
C ASP A 402 7.26 5.40 -7.26
N LEU A 403 8.27 5.65 -6.43
CA LEU A 403 8.59 6.99 -5.92
C LEU A 403 8.83 8.00 -7.05
N CYS A 404 9.67 7.64 -8.04
CA CYS A 404 9.96 8.55 -9.15
C CYS A 404 8.71 8.87 -9.98
N THR A 405 7.88 7.87 -10.28
CA THR A 405 6.64 8.07 -11.04
C THR A 405 5.61 8.90 -10.27
N GLN A 406 5.55 8.74 -8.94
CA GLN A 406 4.68 9.55 -8.09
C GLN A 406 5.12 11.01 -8.04
N ILE A 407 6.42 11.29 -7.93
CA ILE A 407 6.95 12.67 -7.98
C ILE A 407 6.60 13.31 -9.33
N ILE A 408 6.83 12.59 -10.44
CA ILE A 408 6.47 13.08 -11.79
C ILE A 408 4.98 13.39 -11.88
N ALA A 409 4.10 12.51 -11.40
CA ALA A 409 2.66 12.75 -11.42
C ALA A 409 2.26 13.95 -10.54
N GLN A 410 2.90 14.13 -9.39
CA GLN A 410 2.62 15.25 -8.47
C GLN A 410 3.05 16.60 -9.04
N GLU A 411 4.20 16.65 -9.73
CA GLU A 411 4.71 17.88 -10.35
C GLU A 411 3.97 18.24 -11.64
N GLU A 412 3.52 17.24 -12.41
CA GLU A 412 2.97 17.48 -13.74
C GLU A 412 1.45 17.66 -13.78
N VAL A 413 0.72 17.10 -12.81
CA VAL A 413 -0.74 17.19 -12.79
C VAL A 413 -1.16 18.44 -12.00
N GLU A 414 -2.03 19.26 -12.61
CA GLU A 414 -2.51 20.49 -11.99
C GLU A 414 -3.30 20.22 -10.71
N ALA A 415 -3.21 21.10 -9.71
CA ALA A 415 -3.85 20.89 -8.42
C ALA A 415 -5.35 20.61 -8.50
N GLU A 416 -6.04 21.25 -9.45
CA GLU A 416 -7.48 21.08 -9.71
C GLU A 416 -7.83 19.73 -10.33
N SER A 417 -6.89 19.11 -11.07
CA SER A 417 -7.10 17.86 -11.83
C SER A 417 -6.49 16.63 -11.14
N ARG A 418 -5.60 16.81 -10.16
CA ARG A 418 -4.93 15.73 -9.40
C ARG A 418 -5.88 14.67 -8.87
N GLY A 419 -6.99 15.07 -8.25
CA GLY A 419 -7.97 14.11 -7.71
C GLY A 419 -8.56 13.20 -8.80
N ARG A 420 -8.89 13.78 -9.97
CA ARG A 420 -9.44 13.02 -11.11
C ARG A 420 -8.39 12.06 -11.68
N PHE A 421 -7.16 12.54 -11.84
CA PHE A 421 -6.03 11.74 -12.34
C PHE A 421 -5.71 10.56 -11.41
N SER A 422 -5.51 10.82 -10.12
CA SER A 422 -5.18 9.79 -9.12
C SER A 422 -6.30 8.76 -8.96
N THR A 423 -7.57 9.13 -9.16
CA THR A 423 -8.69 8.18 -9.11
C THR A 423 -8.64 7.19 -10.27
N VAL A 424 -8.32 7.65 -11.49
CA VAL A 424 -8.17 6.77 -12.66
C VAL A 424 -6.93 5.89 -12.51
N GLU A 425 -5.82 6.44 -12.02
CA GLU A 425 -4.61 5.66 -11.70
C GLU A 425 -4.91 4.54 -10.68
N ALA A 426 -5.56 4.86 -9.56
CA ALA A 426 -5.94 3.88 -8.57
C ALA A 426 -6.90 2.81 -9.14
N ALA A 427 -7.81 3.18 -10.05
CA ALA A 427 -8.68 2.22 -10.72
C ALA A 427 -7.88 1.21 -11.57
N TRP A 428 -6.85 1.67 -12.30
CA TRP A 428 -5.95 0.78 -13.04
C TRP A 428 -5.14 -0.13 -12.12
N GLN A 429 -4.58 0.40 -11.03
CA GLN A 429 -3.85 -0.40 -10.05
C GLN A 429 -4.72 -1.54 -9.49
N ASN A 430 -5.94 -1.22 -9.06
CA ASN A 430 -6.90 -2.21 -8.57
C ASN A 430 -7.27 -3.23 -9.66
N ALA A 431 -7.52 -2.79 -10.89
CA ALA A 431 -7.85 -3.69 -11.99
C ALA A 431 -6.72 -4.69 -12.27
N PHE A 432 -5.47 -4.22 -12.31
CA PHE A 432 -4.30 -5.07 -12.50
C PHE A 432 -4.05 -6.03 -11.34
N GLU A 433 -4.30 -5.59 -10.10
CA GLU A 433 -4.25 -6.47 -8.93
C GLU A 433 -5.30 -7.59 -9.03
N LEU A 434 -6.55 -7.27 -9.38
CA LEU A 434 -7.62 -8.26 -9.58
C LEU A 434 -7.29 -9.25 -10.70
N LEU A 435 -6.72 -8.76 -11.82
CA LEU A 435 -6.24 -9.61 -12.90
C LEU A 435 -5.14 -10.56 -12.46
N SER A 436 -4.25 -10.12 -11.55
CA SER A 436 -3.23 -11.00 -10.97
C SER A 436 -3.88 -12.17 -10.20
N TYR A 437 -4.93 -11.91 -9.41
CA TYR A 437 -5.69 -12.94 -8.70
C TYR A 437 -6.45 -13.87 -9.65
N MET A 438 -7.03 -13.33 -10.71
CA MET A 438 -7.68 -14.13 -11.75
C MET A 438 -6.70 -15.06 -12.47
N ALA A 439 -5.48 -14.62 -12.73
CA ALA A 439 -4.46 -15.45 -13.37
C ALA A 439 -4.19 -16.73 -12.58
N THR A 440 -4.11 -16.67 -11.25
CA THR A 440 -3.89 -17.85 -10.40
C THR A 440 -5.16 -18.63 -10.07
N ILE A 441 -6.35 -18.10 -10.36
CA ILE A 441 -7.59 -18.87 -10.39
C ILE A 441 -7.64 -19.72 -11.66
N ILE A 442 -7.26 -19.16 -12.81
CA ILE A 442 -7.18 -19.88 -14.08
C ILE A 442 -6.07 -20.95 -14.02
N PHE A 443 -4.87 -20.55 -13.59
CA PHE A 443 -3.71 -21.41 -13.41
C PHE A 443 -3.57 -21.86 -11.96
N PHE A 444 -4.58 -22.55 -11.44
CA PHE A 444 -4.67 -22.88 -10.01
C PHE A 444 -3.68 -23.96 -9.54
N ARG A 445 -3.06 -24.73 -10.45
CA ARG A 445 -2.10 -25.77 -10.07
C ARG A 445 -0.71 -25.15 -9.90
N PRO A 446 0.04 -25.44 -8.82
CA PRO A 446 1.40 -24.93 -8.63
C PRO A 446 2.36 -25.25 -9.79
N LEU A 447 2.17 -26.38 -10.47
CA LEU A 447 2.93 -26.76 -11.66
C LEU A 447 2.73 -25.80 -12.85
N GLN A 448 1.61 -25.07 -12.89
CA GLN A 448 1.30 -24.07 -13.92
C GLN A 448 1.71 -22.66 -13.51
N PHE A 449 2.34 -22.48 -12.34
CA PHE A 449 2.73 -21.16 -11.82
C PHE A 449 3.71 -20.41 -12.73
N ASN A 450 4.39 -21.13 -13.62
CA ASN A 450 5.23 -20.55 -14.66
C ASN A 450 4.48 -19.56 -15.57
N TRP A 451 3.18 -19.78 -15.83
CA TRP A 451 2.38 -18.89 -16.66
C TRP A 451 2.05 -17.56 -15.93
N PRO A 452 1.49 -17.56 -14.70
CA PRO A 452 1.36 -16.33 -13.90
C PRO A 452 2.70 -15.59 -13.68
N ALA A 453 3.79 -16.32 -13.45
CA ALA A 453 5.12 -15.73 -13.30
C ALA A 453 5.58 -15.02 -14.59
N LEU A 454 5.38 -15.66 -15.75
CA LEU A 454 5.67 -15.05 -17.06
C LEU A 454 4.83 -13.80 -17.31
N VAL A 455 3.51 -13.84 -17.03
CA VAL A 455 2.61 -12.68 -17.15
C VAL A 455 3.11 -11.51 -16.30
N SER A 456 3.58 -11.80 -15.08
CA SER A 456 4.13 -10.78 -14.17
C SER A 456 5.40 -10.13 -14.73
N VAL A 457 6.35 -10.93 -15.24
CA VAL A 457 7.58 -10.38 -15.83
C VAL A 457 7.30 -9.65 -17.15
N ALA A 458 6.35 -10.13 -17.95
CA ALA A 458 5.90 -9.43 -19.15
C ALA A 458 5.29 -8.06 -18.79
N ALA A 459 4.41 -7.99 -17.78
CA ALA A 459 3.83 -6.74 -17.31
C ALA A 459 4.91 -5.75 -16.82
N VAL A 460 5.87 -6.21 -16.02
CA VAL A 460 7.00 -5.38 -15.55
C VAL A 460 7.88 -4.90 -16.71
N THR A 461 8.13 -5.76 -17.69
CA THR A 461 8.90 -5.38 -18.89
C THR A 461 8.15 -4.36 -19.74
N SER A 462 6.85 -4.55 -19.95
CA SER A 462 5.97 -3.60 -20.65
C SER A 462 5.90 -2.25 -19.92
N ALA A 463 5.88 -2.25 -18.58
CA ALA A 463 5.93 -1.02 -17.79
C ALA A 463 7.24 -0.26 -18.00
N SER A 464 8.37 -0.98 -17.98
CA SER A 464 9.69 -0.40 -18.26
C SER A 464 9.81 0.14 -19.68
N LEU A 465 9.26 -0.56 -20.68
CA LEU A 465 9.22 -0.10 -22.06
C LEU A 465 8.35 1.16 -22.20
N ALA A 466 7.16 1.18 -21.59
CA ALA A 466 6.29 2.35 -21.58
C ALA A 466 6.97 3.56 -20.94
N TYR A 467 7.68 3.36 -19.82
CA TYR A 467 8.46 4.43 -19.20
C TYR A 467 9.65 4.86 -20.06
N THR A 468 10.34 3.93 -20.71
CA THR A 468 11.44 4.24 -21.64
C THR A 468 10.95 5.07 -22.83
N LEU A 469 9.78 4.76 -23.38
CA LEU A 469 9.12 5.56 -24.42
C LEU A 469 8.82 6.98 -23.93
N PHE A 470 8.35 7.14 -22.69
CA PHE A 470 8.16 8.46 -22.07
C PHE A 470 9.47 9.25 -21.98
N VAL A 471 10.55 8.61 -21.51
CA VAL A 471 11.87 9.24 -21.45
C VAL A 471 12.33 9.67 -22.84
N TRP A 472 12.14 8.81 -23.85
CA TRP A 472 12.49 9.11 -25.23
C TRP A 472 11.69 10.27 -25.80
N GLN A 473 10.36 10.28 -25.62
CA GLN A 473 9.48 11.38 -26.06
C GLN A 473 9.86 12.73 -25.43
N ARG A 474 10.32 12.73 -24.18
CA ARG A 474 10.75 13.96 -23.49
C ARG A 474 12.12 14.46 -23.89
N ARG A 475 13.04 13.58 -24.26
CA ARG A 475 14.46 13.93 -24.38
C ARG A 475 15.01 13.82 -25.80
N GLY A 476 14.40 13.02 -26.68
CA GLY A 476 14.91 12.72 -28.01
C GLY A 476 16.00 11.64 -28.05
N HIS A 477 16.76 11.46 -26.96
CA HIS A 477 17.85 10.46 -26.83
C HIS A 477 17.89 9.78 -25.46
N LEU A 478 18.25 8.50 -25.44
CA LEU A 478 18.35 7.68 -24.22
C LEU A 478 19.74 7.76 -23.55
N ILE A 479 20.80 7.97 -24.34
CA ILE A 479 22.21 8.02 -23.90
C ILE A 479 22.89 9.23 -24.56
N HIS A 480 23.69 9.99 -23.80
CA HIS A 480 24.58 11.01 -24.40
C HIS A 480 25.87 10.31 -24.85
N PHE A 481 25.96 9.94 -26.13
CA PHE A 481 27.23 9.49 -26.70
C PHE A 481 28.28 10.62 -26.74
N GLU A 482 27.87 11.89 -26.76
CA GLU A 482 28.80 13.04 -26.72
C GLU A 482 29.61 13.20 -25.42
N LYS A 483 29.22 12.52 -24.32
CA LYS A 483 30.02 12.50 -23.08
C LYS A 483 30.96 11.28 -22.98
N PHE A 484 30.84 10.34 -23.89
CA PHE A 484 31.77 9.22 -24.07
C PHE A 484 32.47 9.45 -25.40
N GLY A 485 33.46 10.35 -25.43
CA GLY A 485 34.13 10.80 -26.65
C GLY A 485 34.51 9.66 -27.60
N LEU A 486 33.65 9.42 -28.57
CA LEU A 486 33.81 8.57 -29.74
C LEU A 486 33.32 9.36 -30.94
#